data_AF-A0A8E2JZB9-F1
#
_entry.id   AF-A0A8E2JZB9-F1
#
_cell.length_a   1.000
_cell.length_b   1.000
_cell.length_c   1.000
_cell.angle_alpha   90.00
_cell.angle_beta   90.00
_cell.angle_gamma   90.00
#
_symmetry.space_group_name_H-M   'P 1'
#
loop_
_entity.id
_entity.type
_entity.pdbx_description
1 polymer ?
#
loop_
_entity_poly.entity_id
_entity_poly.type
_entity_poly.pdbx_seq_one_letter_code
_entity_poly.pdbx_strand_id
1 'polypeptide(L)'
;VCPNMDSALAAKIVRPWLDECVSSHDACRSRQRSHLPKRVISVGSHDHAPCLYESHGEESDYIALSYCWGLGRSLTTTKSSYAARVTGISWEDFPNTIRDAMIFTQNIGVQFIWIDALCIIQDDAEDWRVEAAKMASIYENALLTLSATASDSTNSGCFPTPRAKSHKLSKQLPAIQLWTELIQSYSRRLFTYPTDKLVALSGAAQKFQRLDMGLYLAGLWRQDLHVQLCW
;
A
#
# COMPACT_ATOMS: atom_id res chain seq x y z
N VAL A 1 17.25 25.97 2.36
CA VAL A 1 15.91 25.84 1.74
C VAL A 1 15.88 24.48 1.08
N CYS A 2 15.12 23.51 1.62
CA CYS A 2 14.95 22.24 0.91
C CYS A 2 14.25 22.53 -0.42
N PRO A 3 14.73 22.00 -1.56
CA PRO A 3 13.98 22.10 -2.80
C PRO A 3 12.56 21.55 -2.58
N ASN A 4 11.55 22.18 -3.19
CA ASN A 4 10.20 21.63 -3.19
C ASN A 4 10.28 20.23 -3.80
N MET A 5 10.13 19.21 -2.97
CA MET A 5 10.20 17.82 -3.39
C MET A 5 8.92 17.48 -4.14
N ASP A 6 9.06 16.93 -5.35
CA ASP A 6 7.95 16.43 -6.17
C ASP A 6 8.24 14.99 -6.61
N SER A 7 7.26 14.34 -7.24
CA SER A 7 7.40 12.94 -7.69
C SER A 7 8.58 12.74 -8.64
N ALA A 8 8.94 13.75 -9.43
CA ALA A 8 10.04 13.65 -10.39
C ALA A 8 11.40 13.72 -9.71
N LEU A 9 11.58 14.63 -8.75
CA LEU A 9 12.79 14.75 -7.95
C LEU A 9 12.97 13.53 -7.05
N ALA A 10 11.90 13.06 -6.40
CA ALA A 10 11.93 11.84 -5.61
C ALA A 10 12.35 10.64 -6.45
N ALA A 11 11.79 10.47 -7.65
CA ALA A 11 12.18 9.40 -8.55
C ALA A 11 13.64 9.50 -9.01
N LYS A 12 14.17 10.71 -9.24
CA LYS A 12 15.61 10.90 -9.55
C LYS A 12 16.54 10.47 -8.42
N ILE A 13 16.10 10.62 -7.17
CA ILE A 13 16.86 10.19 -5.99
C ILE A 13 16.75 8.67 -5.80
N VAL A 14 15.55 8.11 -5.94
CA VAL A 14 15.27 6.69 -5.64
C VAL A 14 15.78 5.76 -6.75
N ARG A 15 15.74 6.18 -8.03
CA ARG A 15 16.19 5.32 -9.15
C ARG A 15 17.60 4.76 -8.96
N PRO A 16 18.65 5.57 -8.69
CA PRO A 16 19.99 5.04 -8.45
C PRO A 16 20.06 4.04 -7.30
N TRP A 17 19.31 4.27 -6.21
CA TRP A 17 19.28 3.35 -5.07
C TRP A 17 18.61 2.02 -5.42
N LEU A 18 17.55 2.07 -6.23
CA LEU A 18 16.87 0.89 -6.73
C LEU A 18 17.78 0.10 -7.68
N ASP A 19 18.45 0.78 -8.60
CA ASP A 19 19.39 0.17 -9.55
C ASP A 19 20.55 -0.50 -8.82
N GLU A 20 21.12 0.19 -7.82
CA GLU A 20 22.17 -0.37 -6.95
C GLU A 20 21.65 -1.59 -6.18
N CYS A 21 20.47 -1.50 -5.58
CA CYS A 21 19.87 -2.59 -4.81
C CYS A 21 19.69 -3.85 -5.68
N VAL A 22 19.08 -3.70 -6.86
CA VAL A 22 18.78 -4.82 -7.77
C VAL A 22 20.05 -5.39 -8.40
N SER A 23 21.09 -4.58 -8.64
CA SER A 23 22.32 -5.04 -9.29
C SER A 23 23.36 -5.61 -8.33
N SER A 24 23.48 -5.05 -7.12
CA SER A 24 24.59 -5.33 -6.20
C SER A 24 24.23 -6.25 -5.03
N HIS A 25 22.97 -6.34 -4.62
CA HIS A 25 22.57 -7.21 -3.51
C HIS A 25 22.13 -8.58 -4.02
N ASP A 26 22.80 -9.65 -3.58
CA ASP A 26 22.50 -11.02 -4.03
C ASP A 26 21.04 -11.44 -3.77
N ALA A 27 20.48 -11.05 -2.62
CA ALA A 27 19.09 -11.33 -2.26
C ALA A 27 18.08 -10.60 -3.15
N CYS A 28 18.41 -9.37 -3.59
CA CYS A 28 17.53 -8.57 -4.44
C CYS A 28 17.69 -8.92 -5.92
N ARG A 29 18.90 -9.29 -6.36
CA ARG A 29 19.18 -9.75 -7.72
C ARG A 29 18.56 -11.12 -8.02
N SER A 30 18.48 -11.98 -7.01
CA SER A 30 17.81 -13.29 -7.11
C SER A 30 16.29 -13.21 -6.96
N ARG A 31 15.72 -12.00 -6.78
CA ARG A 31 14.28 -11.80 -6.77
C ARG A 31 13.69 -12.28 -8.10
N GLN A 32 12.84 -13.29 -8.02
CA GLN A 32 12.01 -13.67 -9.16
C GLN A 32 11.06 -12.52 -9.48
N ARG A 33 10.87 -12.21 -10.77
CA ARG A 33 9.85 -11.24 -11.17
C ARG A 33 8.53 -11.71 -10.60
N SER A 34 7.88 -10.80 -9.87
CA SER A 34 6.67 -11.15 -9.16
C SER A 34 5.52 -11.31 -10.14
N HIS A 35 4.68 -12.31 -9.90
CA HIS A 35 3.39 -12.38 -10.56
C HIS A 35 2.56 -11.18 -10.13
N LEU A 36 1.92 -10.53 -11.10
CA LEU A 36 1.01 -9.46 -10.78
C LEU A 36 -0.14 -9.97 -9.89
N PRO A 37 -0.56 -9.18 -8.88
CA PRO A 37 -1.80 -9.44 -8.16
C PRO A 37 -2.98 -9.55 -9.12
N LYS A 38 -4.08 -10.20 -8.69
CA LYS A 38 -5.31 -10.36 -9.48
C LYS A 38 -5.73 -9.06 -10.18
N ARG A 39 -5.57 -7.93 -9.48
CA ARG A 39 -5.83 -6.59 -10.01
C ARG A 39 -4.75 -5.61 -9.62
N VAL A 40 -4.38 -4.75 -10.56
CA VAL A 40 -3.45 -3.62 -10.37
C VAL A 40 -3.97 -2.41 -11.14
N ILE A 41 -3.52 -1.21 -10.78
CA ILE A 41 -3.74 -0.03 -11.60
C ILE A 41 -2.61 0.05 -12.63
N SER A 42 -2.97 0.03 -13.90
CA SER A 42 -2.09 0.51 -14.96
C SER A 42 -2.02 2.03 -14.86
N VAL A 43 -0.83 2.58 -14.62
CA VAL A 43 -0.66 4.03 -14.41
C VAL A 43 -0.86 4.86 -15.68
N GLY A 44 -1.13 4.20 -16.82
CA GLY A 44 -1.34 4.86 -18.10
C GLY A 44 -0.05 5.42 -18.71
N SER A 45 -0.17 5.95 -19.92
CA SER A 45 0.89 6.69 -20.62
C SER A 45 0.31 7.98 -21.20
N HIS A 46 1.10 8.77 -21.96
CA HIS A 46 0.59 9.97 -22.61
C HIS A 46 -0.66 9.70 -23.49
N ASP A 47 -0.78 8.50 -24.04
CA ASP A 47 -1.86 8.11 -24.95
C ASP A 47 -2.95 7.24 -24.30
N HIS A 48 -2.73 6.78 -23.06
CA HIS A 48 -3.62 5.83 -22.38
C HIS A 48 -3.97 6.32 -20.98
N ALA A 49 -5.26 6.48 -20.72
CA ALA A 49 -5.74 6.80 -19.38
C ALA A 49 -5.42 5.67 -18.40
N PRO A 50 -5.16 5.98 -17.12
CA PRO A 50 -5.00 4.96 -16.10
C PRO A 50 -6.26 4.11 -15.96
N CYS A 51 -6.09 2.81 -15.72
CA CYS A 51 -7.24 1.90 -15.57
C CYS A 51 -6.94 0.78 -14.57
N LEU A 52 -8.01 0.17 -14.07
CA LEU A 52 -7.93 -1.08 -13.34
C LEU A 52 -7.69 -2.22 -14.31
N TYR A 53 -6.51 -2.83 -14.21
CA TYR A 53 -6.10 -3.94 -15.03
C TYR A 53 -6.27 -5.26 -14.26
N GLU A 54 -6.95 -6.22 -14.88
CA GLU A 54 -7.02 -7.59 -14.38
C GLU A 54 -5.86 -8.40 -14.94
N SER A 55 -5.06 -8.92 -14.02
CA SER A 55 -3.93 -9.77 -14.36
C SER A 55 -4.37 -11.19 -14.69
N HIS A 56 -3.68 -11.82 -15.63
CA HIS A 56 -3.76 -13.25 -15.90
C HIS A 56 -2.60 -14.03 -15.24
N GLY A 57 -1.93 -13.41 -14.26
CA GLY A 57 -0.78 -13.98 -13.56
C GLY A 57 0.55 -13.74 -14.28
N GLU A 58 0.60 -12.79 -15.22
CA GLU A 58 1.84 -12.41 -15.88
C GLU A 58 2.89 -11.87 -14.90
N GLU A 59 4.16 -12.12 -15.23
CA GLU A 59 5.31 -11.65 -14.46
C GLU A 59 5.65 -10.22 -14.85
N SER A 60 5.48 -9.29 -13.91
CA SER A 60 5.84 -7.89 -14.10
C SER A 60 6.08 -7.20 -12.76
N ASP A 61 6.95 -6.20 -12.77
CA ASP A 61 7.14 -5.37 -11.59
C ASP A 61 5.95 -4.45 -11.36
N TYR A 62 5.62 -4.27 -10.09
CA TYR A 62 4.60 -3.33 -9.63
C TYR A 62 5.06 -2.68 -8.32
N ILE A 63 4.48 -1.51 -8.02
CA ILE A 63 4.64 -0.82 -6.74
C ILE A 63 3.43 -1.10 -5.86
N ALA A 64 3.61 -1.24 -4.56
CA ALA A 64 2.49 -1.21 -3.60
C ALA A 64 2.40 0.15 -2.92
N LEU A 65 1.20 0.74 -2.84
CA LEU A 65 0.97 1.99 -2.10
C LEU A 65 0.46 1.69 -0.68
N SER A 66 1.12 2.22 0.34
CA SER A 66 0.65 2.28 1.72
C SER A 66 0.28 3.73 2.05
N TYR A 67 -0.99 3.98 2.38
CA TYR A 67 -1.50 5.33 2.63
C TYR A 67 -2.72 5.35 3.56
N CYS A 68 -2.99 6.51 4.16
CA CYS A 68 -4.22 6.75 4.90
C CYS A 68 -5.38 7.06 3.93
N TRP A 69 -6.45 6.28 3.97
CA TRP A 69 -7.66 6.53 3.17
C TRP A 69 -8.33 7.88 3.54
N GLY A 70 -8.13 8.37 4.76
CA GLY A 70 -8.72 9.60 5.27
C GLY A 70 -10.24 9.55 5.41
N LEU A 71 -10.84 10.66 5.87
CA LEU A 71 -12.30 10.83 6.03
C LEU A 71 -12.98 11.44 4.77
N GLY A 72 -12.24 11.64 3.68
CA GLY A 72 -12.68 12.34 2.46
C GLY A 72 -13.18 11.43 1.33
N ARG A 73 -13.32 11.99 0.11
CA ARG A 73 -13.66 11.25 -1.14
C ARG A 73 -12.60 10.18 -1.41
N SER A 74 -12.78 8.98 -0.87
CA SER A 74 -11.94 7.83 -1.20
C SER A 74 -12.41 7.26 -2.53
N LEU A 75 -11.57 7.41 -3.56
CA LEU A 75 -11.77 6.73 -4.83
C LEU A 75 -11.65 5.23 -4.57
N THR A 76 -12.77 4.53 -4.58
CA THR A 76 -12.86 3.10 -4.30
C THR A 76 -13.49 2.37 -5.47
N THR A 77 -13.23 1.06 -5.55
CA THR A 77 -13.88 0.15 -6.49
C THR A 77 -14.98 -0.61 -5.79
N THR A 78 -16.16 -0.58 -6.39
CA THR A 78 -17.37 -1.32 -6.00
C THR A 78 -17.85 -2.13 -7.20
N LYS A 79 -18.77 -3.09 -7.00
CA LYS A 79 -19.36 -3.87 -8.09
C LYS A 79 -19.93 -2.98 -9.21
N SER A 80 -20.58 -1.88 -8.83
CA SER A 80 -21.18 -0.93 -9.77
C SER A 80 -20.17 -0.06 -10.52
N SER A 81 -19.04 0.27 -9.89
CA SER A 81 -18.00 1.12 -10.50
C SER A 81 -16.93 0.33 -11.24
N TYR A 82 -16.82 -0.98 -10.99
CA TYR A 82 -15.79 -1.86 -11.52
C TYR A 82 -15.63 -1.76 -13.06
N ALA A 83 -16.71 -1.86 -13.82
CA ALA A 83 -16.64 -1.79 -15.29
C ALA A 83 -16.09 -0.44 -15.80
N ALA A 84 -16.45 0.65 -15.13
CA ALA A 84 -15.89 1.97 -15.43
C ALA A 84 -14.39 2.03 -15.11
N ARG A 85 -13.96 1.46 -13.97
CA ARG A 85 -12.55 1.41 -13.58
C ARG A 85 -11.69 0.66 -14.58
N VAL A 86 -12.19 -0.44 -15.15
CA VAL A 86 -11.49 -1.22 -16.18
C VAL A 86 -11.38 -0.45 -17.50
N THR A 87 -12.41 0.33 -17.84
CA THR A 87 -12.43 1.13 -19.09
C THR A 87 -11.45 2.30 -19.02
N GLY A 88 -11.35 2.95 -17.86
CA GLY A 88 -10.42 4.05 -17.65
C GLY A 88 -10.89 4.98 -16.52
N ILE A 89 -9.93 5.65 -15.91
CA ILE A 89 -10.15 6.57 -14.79
C ILE A 89 -9.51 7.91 -15.17
N SER A 90 -10.28 9.00 -15.05
CA SER A 90 -9.72 10.33 -15.30
C SER A 90 -8.66 10.66 -14.26
N TRP A 91 -7.56 11.30 -14.70
CA TRP A 91 -6.51 11.81 -13.81
C TRP A 91 -7.04 12.76 -12.73
N GLU A 92 -8.15 13.45 -13.02
CA GLU A 92 -8.81 14.39 -12.12
C GLU A 92 -9.57 13.70 -10.98
N ASP A 93 -10.00 12.45 -11.19
CA ASP A 93 -10.75 11.67 -10.19
C ASP A 93 -9.85 11.11 -9.08
N PHE A 94 -8.55 10.98 -9.35
CA PHE A 94 -7.60 10.47 -8.36
C PHE A 94 -7.33 11.52 -7.28
N PRO A 95 -7.42 11.14 -5.99
CA PRO A 95 -6.91 11.97 -4.91
C PRO A 95 -5.42 12.28 -5.10
N ASN A 96 -4.98 13.44 -4.60
CA ASN A 96 -3.61 13.92 -4.78
C ASN A 96 -2.54 12.91 -4.36
N THR A 97 -2.76 12.19 -3.25
CA THR A 97 -1.81 11.17 -2.76
C THR A 97 -1.65 10.02 -3.76
N ILE A 98 -2.76 9.54 -4.33
CA ILE A 98 -2.73 8.48 -5.33
C ILE A 98 -2.11 9.00 -6.63
N ARG A 99 -2.46 10.22 -7.05
CA ARG A 99 -1.89 10.86 -8.25
C ARG A 99 -0.36 10.98 -8.14
N ASP A 100 0.15 11.48 -7.02
CA ASP A 100 1.58 11.64 -6.79
C ASP A 100 2.31 10.30 -6.83
N ALA A 101 1.72 9.25 -6.23
CA ALA A 101 2.25 7.90 -6.27
C ALA A 101 2.26 7.31 -7.68
N MET A 102 1.21 7.53 -8.47
CA MET A 102 1.14 7.09 -9.87
C MET A 102 2.19 7.80 -10.73
N ILE A 103 2.33 9.12 -10.59
CA ILE A 103 3.37 9.89 -11.30
C ILE A 103 4.77 9.42 -10.87
N PHE A 104 4.98 9.15 -9.59
CA PHE A 104 6.24 8.58 -9.12
C PHE A 104 6.51 7.21 -9.76
N THR A 105 5.49 6.38 -9.91
CA THR A 105 5.55 5.03 -10.51
C THR A 105 5.88 5.09 -12.01
N GLN A 106 5.38 6.11 -12.73
CA GLN A 106 5.70 6.38 -14.15
C GLN A 106 7.10 6.95 -14.36
N ASN A 107 7.49 7.92 -13.51
CA ASN A 107 8.90 8.14 -13.20
C ASN A 107 9.43 6.83 -12.58
N ILE A 108 10.66 6.57 -12.19
CA ILE A 108 11.16 5.20 -11.95
C ILE A 108 10.98 4.09 -13.05
N GLY A 109 9.98 4.13 -13.94
CA GLY A 109 9.82 3.23 -15.10
C GLY A 109 8.93 2.01 -14.86
N VAL A 110 8.01 2.04 -13.89
CA VAL A 110 7.10 0.92 -13.58
C VAL A 110 5.70 1.22 -14.13
N GLN A 111 5.02 0.19 -14.65
CA GLN A 111 3.72 0.36 -15.32
C GLN A 111 2.52 0.09 -14.40
N PHE A 112 2.76 -0.57 -13.26
CA PHE A 112 1.69 -1.06 -12.40
C PHE A 112 1.88 -0.58 -10.97
N ILE A 113 0.77 -0.16 -10.35
CA ILE A 113 0.70 0.14 -8.92
C ILE A 113 -0.50 -0.58 -8.31
N TRP A 114 -0.29 -1.23 -7.18
CA TRP A 114 -1.34 -1.83 -6.37
C TRP A 114 -1.81 -0.83 -5.30
N ILE A 115 -3.12 -0.59 -5.27
CA ILE A 115 -3.79 0.33 -4.36
C ILE A 115 -5.01 -0.39 -3.81
N ASP A 116 -5.01 -0.76 -2.54
CA ASP A 116 -6.05 -1.56 -1.88
C ASP A 116 -7.49 -1.07 -2.16
N ALA A 117 -7.74 0.24 -2.05
CA ALA A 117 -9.05 0.85 -2.30
C ALA A 117 -9.59 0.63 -3.73
N LEU A 118 -8.70 0.47 -4.71
CA LEU A 118 -9.04 0.33 -6.12
C LEU A 118 -8.91 -1.11 -6.64
N CYS A 119 -7.94 -1.86 -6.10
CA CYS A 119 -7.61 -3.22 -6.50
C CYS A 119 -8.42 -4.28 -5.74
N ILE A 120 -9.25 -3.90 -4.76
CA ILE A 120 -10.19 -4.78 -4.04
C ILE A 120 -11.61 -4.24 -4.22
N ILE A 121 -12.60 -5.12 -4.46
CA ILE A 121 -14.01 -4.71 -4.57
C ILE A 121 -14.56 -4.53 -3.15
N GLN A 122 -14.80 -3.28 -2.75
CA GLN A 122 -15.05 -2.92 -1.34
C GLN A 122 -16.43 -3.36 -0.82
N ASP A 123 -17.40 -3.54 -1.71
CA ASP A 123 -18.76 -4.00 -1.40
C ASP A 123 -18.97 -5.50 -1.70
N ASP A 124 -17.91 -6.25 -1.96
CA ASP A 124 -17.94 -7.71 -2.10
C ASP A 124 -17.18 -8.37 -0.94
N ALA A 125 -17.93 -8.97 -0.02
CA ALA A 125 -17.35 -9.62 1.16
C ALA A 125 -16.43 -10.81 0.81
N GLU A 126 -16.73 -11.55 -0.26
CA GLU A 126 -15.92 -12.71 -0.64
C GLU A 126 -14.64 -12.28 -1.37
N ASP A 127 -14.75 -11.32 -2.29
CA ASP A 127 -13.57 -10.74 -2.95
C ASP A 127 -12.65 -10.07 -1.93
N TRP A 128 -13.21 -9.29 -1.00
CA TRP A 128 -12.45 -8.69 0.09
C TRP A 128 -11.73 -9.74 0.93
N ARG A 129 -12.42 -10.81 1.34
CA ARG A 129 -11.84 -11.89 2.16
C ARG A 129 -10.66 -12.56 1.46
N VAL A 130 -10.79 -12.84 0.16
CA VAL A 130 -9.75 -13.49 -0.64
C VAL A 130 -8.55 -12.56 -0.86
N GLU A 131 -8.78 -11.30 -1.22
CA GLU A 131 -7.70 -10.38 -1.57
C GLU A 131 -7.00 -9.80 -0.33
N ALA A 132 -7.73 -9.52 0.75
CA ALA A 132 -7.13 -9.10 2.01
C ALA A 132 -6.21 -10.18 2.59
N ALA A 133 -6.55 -11.46 2.43
CA ALA A 133 -5.68 -12.57 2.85
C ALA A 133 -4.37 -12.64 2.05
N LYS A 134 -4.34 -12.11 0.82
CA LYS A 134 -3.14 -12.04 -0.03
C LYS A 134 -2.31 -10.78 0.19
N MET A 135 -2.82 -9.81 0.94
CA MET A 135 -2.20 -8.49 1.06
C MET A 135 -0.73 -8.57 1.51
N ALA A 136 -0.41 -9.41 2.50
CA ALA A 136 0.98 -9.62 2.95
C ALA A 136 1.90 -10.03 1.78
N SER A 137 1.47 -11.02 0.99
CA SER A 137 2.23 -11.47 -0.18
C SER A 137 2.30 -10.41 -1.28
N ILE A 138 1.28 -9.55 -1.42
CA ILE A 138 1.29 -8.46 -2.40
C ILE A 138 2.33 -7.40 -2.03
N TYR A 139 2.42 -7.02 -0.75
CA TYR A 139 3.45 -6.08 -0.31
C TYR A 139 4.86 -6.70 -0.36
N GLU A 140 5.00 -7.97 0.05
CA GLU A 140 6.27 -8.70 0.01
C GLU A 140 6.85 -8.82 -1.41
N ASN A 141 5.97 -9.03 -2.40
CA ASN A 141 6.36 -9.22 -3.78
C ASN A 141 6.40 -7.91 -4.60
N ALA A 142 6.09 -6.75 -4.02
CA ALA A 142 6.23 -5.48 -4.74
C ALA A 142 7.71 -5.15 -5.01
N LEU A 143 8.00 -4.46 -6.12
CA LEU A 143 9.35 -3.94 -6.38
C LEU A 143 9.74 -2.90 -5.33
N LEU A 144 8.77 -2.08 -4.94
CA LEU A 144 8.90 -1.06 -3.92
C LEU A 144 7.54 -0.87 -3.24
N THR A 145 7.56 -0.62 -1.94
CA THR A 145 6.41 -0.12 -1.20
C THR A 145 6.55 1.38 -1.00
N LEU A 146 5.64 2.17 -1.59
CA LEU A 146 5.56 3.61 -1.37
C LEU A 146 4.68 3.90 -0.16
N SER A 147 5.25 4.57 0.85
CA SER A 147 4.51 4.96 2.03
C SER A 147 4.25 6.47 2.07
N ALA A 148 2.99 6.88 2.01
CA ALA A 148 2.56 8.28 2.08
C ALA A 148 2.36 8.73 3.54
N THR A 149 3.46 8.96 4.26
CA THR A 149 3.46 9.28 5.70
C THR A 149 3.18 10.74 6.05
N ALA A 150 3.26 11.65 5.07
CA ALA A 150 3.13 13.10 5.27
C ALA A 150 1.68 13.62 5.18
N SER A 151 0.69 12.74 5.08
CA SER A 151 -0.66 13.06 4.62
C SER A 151 -1.74 12.50 5.58
N ASP A 152 -2.42 13.38 6.33
CA ASP A 152 -3.57 13.02 7.18
C ASP A 152 -4.84 12.65 6.38
N SER A 153 -4.84 12.88 5.06
CA SER A 153 -5.96 12.58 4.19
C SER A 153 -5.52 12.49 2.73
N THR A 154 -6.18 11.68 1.91
CA THR A 154 -5.86 11.48 0.48
C THR A 154 -5.72 12.77 -0.36
N ASN A 155 -6.27 13.89 0.11
CA ASN A 155 -6.23 15.20 -0.56
C ASN A 155 -4.96 16.03 -0.28
N SER A 156 -4.14 15.69 0.72
CA SER A 156 -2.96 16.51 1.06
C SER A 156 -1.77 16.29 0.11
N GLY A 157 -1.75 15.17 -0.64
CA GLY A 157 -0.64 14.78 -1.51
C GLY A 157 0.46 13.99 -0.78
N CYS A 158 1.45 13.48 -1.51
CA CYS A 158 2.60 12.77 -0.95
C CYS A 158 3.70 13.73 -0.46
N PHE A 159 3.68 14.99 -0.89
CA PHE A 159 4.73 15.97 -0.61
C PHE A 159 4.23 17.13 0.24
N PRO A 160 4.97 17.53 1.29
CA PRO A 160 4.59 18.66 2.12
C PRO A 160 4.63 19.96 1.30
N THR A 161 3.53 20.71 1.31
CA THR A 161 3.54 22.09 0.80
C THR A 161 4.33 23.00 1.76
N PRO A 162 4.84 24.16 1.32
CA PRO A 162 5.55 25.11 2.21
C PRO A 162 4.73 25.60 3.43
N ARG A 163 3.41 25.35 3.44
CA ARG A 163 2.48 25.65 4.54
C ARG A 163 2.09 24.44 5.37
N ALA A 164 2.51 23.22 4.99
CA ALA A 164 2.25 22.02 5.76
C ALA A 164 3.07 22.08 7.05
N LYS A 165 2.40 22.01 8.20
CA LYS A 165 3.06 21.85 9.49
C LYS A 165 3.88 20.56 9.42
N SER A 166 5.15 20.61 9.81
CA SER A 166 5.99 19.42 9.93
C SER A 166 5.22 18.35 10.72
N HIS A 167 4.92 17.23 10.06
CA HIS A 167 4.36 16.08 10.73
C HIS A 167 5.41 15.59 11.73
N LYS A 168 5.12 15.80 13.02
CA LYS A 168 5.56 14.83 14.00
C LYS A 168 4.78 13.58 13.63
N LEU A 169 5.47 12.48 13.27
CA LEU A 169 4.91 11.13 13.36
C LEU A 169 3.95 11.14 14.55
N SER A 170 2.66 10.84 14.31
CA SER A 170 1.69 10.80 15.41
C SER A 170 2.38 10.05 16.54
N LYS A 171 2.35 10.61 17.76
CA LYS A 171 2.96 9.92 18.90
C LYS A 171 2.36 8.52 18.87
N GLN A 172 3.14 7.53 18.43
CA GLN A 172 2.69 6.15 18.38
C GLN A 172 2.16 5.88 19.77
N LEU A 173 0.85 5.60 19.89
CA LEU A 173 0.28 5.27 21.18
C LEU A 173 1.10 4.08 21.70
N PRO A 174 1.55 4.04 22.96
CA PRO A 174 2.38 2.94 23.46
C PRO A 174 1.81 1.55 23.13
N ALA A 175 0.49 1.43 23.05
CA ALA A 175 -0.21 0.23 22.64
C ALA A 175 0.08 -0.22 21.19
N ILE A 176 0.29 0.71 20.25
CA ILE A 176 0.62 0.38 18.85
C ILE A 176 2.04 -0.14 18.71
N GLN A 177 2.99 0.40 19.48
CA GLN A 177 4.36 -0.10 19.52
C GLN A 177 4.39 -1.52 20.07
N LEU A 178 3.68 -1.75 21.18
CA LEU A 178 3.52 -3.08 21.77
C LEU A 178 2.84 -4.06 20.81
N TRP A 179 1.85 -3.61 20.05
CA TRP A 179 1.19 -4.44 19.03
C TRP A 179 2.16 -4.81 17.89
N THR A 180 2.91 -3.83 17.37
CA THR A 180 3.90 -4.05 16.33
C THR A 180 5.00 -5.01 16.78
N GLU A 181 5.53 -4.85 18.01
CA GLU A 181 6.50 -5.76 18.59
C GLU A 181 5.94 -7.18 18.76
N LEU A 182 4.69 -7.29 19.22
CA LEU A 182 4.00 -8.57 19.34
C LEU A 182 3.86 -9.23 17.99
N ILE A 183 3.38 -8.51 16.96
CA ILE A 183 3.22 -9.04 15.60
C ILE A 183 4.55 -9.49 15.03
N GLN A 184 5.62 -8.69 15.17
CA GLN A 184 6.95 -9.07 14.69
C GLN A 184 7.47 -10.33 15.40
N SER A 185 7.33 -10.42 16.72
CA SER A 185 7.70 -11.62 17.49
C SER A 185 6.86 -12.82 17.08
N TYR A 186 5.56 -12.63 16.90
CA TYR A 186 4.59 -13.66 16.60
C TYR A 186 4.75 -14.22 15.18
N SER A 187 4.97 -13.36 14.20
CA SER A 187 5.18 -13.73 12.80
C SER A 187 6.42 -14.60 12.61
N ARG A 188 7.47 -14.38 13.41
CA ARG A 188 8.73 -15.16 13.40
C ARG A 188 8.64 -16.49 14.14
N ARG A 189 7.55 -16.78 14.88
CA ARG A 189 7.38 -18.05 15.58
C ARG A 189 6.97 -19.16 14.61
N LEU A 190 7.56 -20.33 14.81
CA LEU A 190 7.17 -21.57 14.14
C LEU A 190 6.04 -22.21 14.95
N PHE A 191 4.93 -22.48 14.28
CA PHE A 191 3.76 -23.14 14.88
C PHE A 191 3.79 -24.62 14.52
N THR A 192 3.45 -25.48 15.48
CA THR A 192 3.23 -26.91 15.23
C THR A 192 2.11 -27.13 14.21
N TYR A 193 1.09 -26.26 14.22
CA TYR A 193 -0.01 -26.23 13.26
C TYR A 193 -0.15 -24.83 12.64
N PRO A 194 0.24 -24.61 11.37
CA PRO A 194 0.19 -23.30 10.73
C PRO A 194 -1.20 -22.65 10.68
N THR A 195 -2.27 -23.46 10.64
CA THR A 195 -3.68 -23.01 10.63
C THR A 195 -4.05 -22.23 11.89
N ASP A 196 -3.38 -22.51 13.01
CA ASP A 196 -3.70 -21.90 14.30
C ASP A 196 -3.07 -20.51 14.43
N LYS A 197 -2.18 -20.13 13.52
CA LYS A 197 -1.43 -18.88 13.58
C LYS A 197 -2.37 -17.67 13.57
N LEU A 198 -3.43 -17.66 12.76
CA LEU A 198 -4.37 -16.54 12.74
C LEU A 198 -5.34 -16.58 13.93
N VAL A 199 -5.74 -17.77 14.38
CA VAL A 199 -6.64 -17.94 15.52
C VAL A 199 -5.96 -17.51 16.82
N ALA A 200 -4.73 -17.93 17.07
CA ALA A 200 -3.97 -17.51 18.24
C ALA A 200 -3.62 -16.00 18.20
N LEU A 201 -3.41 -15.42 17.01
CA LEU A 201 -3.24 -13.98 16.88
C LEU A 201 -4.52 -13.21 17.20
N SER A 202 -5.70 -13.72 16.78
CA SER A 202 -6.98 -13.11 17.13
C SER A 202 -7.24 -13.14 18.64
N GLY A 203 -6.78 -14.19 19.34
CA GLY A 203 -6.84 -14.26 20.80
C GLY A 203 -5.94 -13.21 21.48
N ALA A 204 -4.76 -12.94 20.92
CA ALA A 204 -3.90 -11.84 21.38
C ALA A 204 -4.55 -10.47 21.11
N ALA A 205 -5.15 -10.29 19.94
CA ALA A 205 -5.83 -9.05 19.56
C ALA A 205 -6.99 -8.68 20.51
N GLN A 206 -7.78 -9.66 20.95
CA GLN A 206 -8.88 -9.43 21.91
C GLN A 206 -8.39 -8.80 23.23
N LYS A 207 -7.15 -9.09 23.66
CA LYS A 207 -6.56 -8.45 24.84
C LYS A 207 -6.16 -7.00 24.59
N PHE A 208 -5.73 -6.68 23.38
CA PHE A 208 -5.35 -5.34 22.96
C PHE A 208 -6.56 -4.45 22.62
N GLN A 209 -7.72 -5.03 22.30
CA GLN A 209 -8.96 -4.30 22.04
C GLN A 209 -9.43 -3.48 23.25
N ARG A 210 -8.97 -3.81 24.46
CA ARG A 210 -9.22 -3.05 25.70
C ARG A 210 -8.41 -1.73 25.78
N LEU A 211 -7.45 -1.52 24.88
CA LEU A 211 -6.58 -0.35 24.83
C LEU A 211 -7.06 0.71 23.82
N ASP A 212 -8.31 0.60 23.34
CA ASP A 212 -8.95 1.53 22.41
C ASP A 212 -8.18 1.75 21.09
N MET A 213 -7.58 0.67 20.55
CA MET A 213 -6.80 0.72 19.30
C MET A 213 -7.66 0.71 18.02
N GLY A 214 -8.97 0.97 18.14
CA GLY A 214 -9.90 0.97 17.01
C GLY A 214 -10.37 -0.42 16.56
N LEU A 215 -10.88 -0.51 15.33
CA LEU A 215 -11.46 -1.73 14.76
C LEU A 215 -10.35 -2.72 14.32
N TYR A 216 -10.35 -3.91 14.89
CA TYR A 216 -9.44 -4.99 14.49
C TYR A 216 -9.88 -5.63 13.17
N LEU A 217 -8.97 -5.68 12.20
CA LEU A 217 -9.15 -6.25 10.87
C LEU A 217 -8.01 -7.24 10.60
N ALA A 218 -8.27 -8.53 10.85
CA ALA A 218 -7.42 -9.65 10.43
C ALA A 218 -5.90 -9.50 10.71
N GLY A 219 -5.53 -9.04 11.92
CA GLY A 219 -4.12 -8.83 12.29
C GLY A 219 -3.70 -7.37 12.39
N LEU A 220 -4.48 -6.48 11.81
CA LEU A 220 -4.24 -5.05 11.73
C LEU A 220 -5.35 -4.27 12.42
N TRP A 221 -5.14 -2.99 12.66
CA TRP A 221 -6.08 -2.07 13.28
C TRP A 221 -6.42 -0.98 12.28
N ARG A 222 -7.71 -0.81 11.99
CA ARG A 222 -8.20 0.06 10.90
C ARG A 222 -7.65 1.49 10.97
N GLN A 223 -7.48 2.04 12.17
CA GLN A 223 -7.04 3.42 12.37
C GLN A 223 -5.54 3.60 12.09
N ASP A 224 -4.75 2.55 12.30
CA ASP A 224 -3.30 2.53 12.14
C ASP A 224 -2.84 1.65 10.97
N LEU A 225 -3.76 1.30 10.06
CA LEU A 225 -3.48 0.40 8.94
C LEU A 225 -2.27 0.89 8.14
N HIS A 226 -2.19 2.20 7.91
CA HIS A 226 -1.06 2.85 7.24
C HIS A 226 0.28 2.56 7.92
N VAL A 227 0.40 2.70 9.25
CA VAL A 227 1.64 2.40 10.00
C VAL A 227 1.92 0.91 10.00
N GLN A 228 0.89 0.08 10.10
CA GLN A 228 1.03 -1.38 10.20
C GLN A 228 1.24 -2.06 8.85
N LEU A 229 1.04 -1.33 7.75
CA LEU A 229 1.40 -1.72 6.40
C LEU A 229 2.75 -1.13 5.95
N CYS A 230 3.36 -0.24 6.74
CA CYS A 230 4.72 0.26 6.53
C CYS A 230 5.80 -0.75 6.99
N TRP A 231 5.65 -2.03 6.64
CA TRP A 231 6.58 -3.10 7.02
C TRP A 231 8.05 -2.74 6.83
#